data_AF-U1QQ48-F1
#
_entry.id   AF-U1QQ48-F1
#
_cell.length_a   1.000
_cell.length_b   1.000
_cell.length_c   1.000
_cell.angle_alpha   90.00
_cell.angle_beta   90.00
_cell.angle_gamma   90.00
#
_symmetry.space_group_name_H-M   'P 1'
#
loop_
_entity.id
_entity.type
_entity.pdbx_description
1 polymer ?
#
loop_
_entity_poly.entity_id
_entity_poly.type
_entity_poly.pdbx_seq_one_letter_code
_entity_poly.pdbx_strand_id
1 'polypeptide(L)'
;MRLRFILSETAKGMSRNLAMTVSVILVAFVSLLFVGASSLLQSQISTMKGDWYDKVEVSVYMCPKSSASSNCANGEATAAQISEVQRLITSGAPSGYVKSYQMETKAQAYKNFMKAYAKSAVGRNATEDMMPVSFRIKLKDAENYKLVAEQFEGHSGVERVVDQRSTLEPLFLVMNRASWITGGLATIMAVAAVLLISTTIRLSAMSRSRQTGIMRLVGASNLFIQLPFILEGVIAALAGAILAVVTLWVGVRYVVEGWLASSISFTSAFISTRDVLLLSPWLILAAIALAAVSSAFSLSKYTRV
;
A
#
# COMPACT_ATOMS: atom_id res chain seq x y z
N MET A 1 -11.95 -44.80 4.44
CA MET A 1 -12.13 -45.01 5.90
C MET A 1 -11.20 -44.16 6.78
N ARG A 2 -9.91 -43.95 6.44
CA ARG A 2 -8.96 -43.21 7.31
C ARG A 2 -9.22 -41.69 7.44
N LEU A 3 -9.67 -41.03 6.37
CA LEU A 3 -9.86 -39.56 6.34
C LEU A 3 -11.05 -39.10 7.21
N ARG A 4 -12.16 -39.85 7.19
CA ARG A 4 -13.35 -39.56 8.01
C ARG A 4 -13.07 -39.70 9.51
N PHE A 5 -12.23 -40.66 9.88
CA PHE A 5 -11.77 -40.85 11.25
C PHE A 5 -10.90 -39.68 11.73
N ILE A 6 -9.93 -39.24 10.92
CA ILE A 6 -9.06 -38.11 11.26
C ILE A 6 -9.90 -36.83 11.44
N LEU A 7 -10.81 -36.53 10.50
CA LEU A 7 -11.69 -35.35 10.59
C LEU A 7 -12.63 -35.41 11.81
N SER A 8 -13.20 -36.58 12.13
CA SER A 8 -14.06 -36.71 13.31
C SER A 8 -13.28 -36.50 14.61
N GLU A 9 -12.02 -36.93 14.66
CA GLU A 9 -11.19 -36.82 15.86
C GLU A 9 -10.61 -35.42 16.05
N THR A 10 -10.37 -34.70 14.95
CA THR A 10 -10.09 -33.26 14.95
C THR A 10 -11.31 -32.47 15.43
N ALA A 11 -12.52 -32.78 14.93
CA ALA A 11 -13.74 -32.08 15.34
C ALA A 11 -14.10 -32.29 16.83
N LYS A 12 -14.01 -33.54 17.32
CA LYS A 12 -14.13 -33.84 18.77
C LYS A 12 -13.04 -33.16 19.60
N GLY A 13 -11.89 -32.93 19.00
CA GLY A 13 -10.77 -32.25 19.62
C GLY A 13 -11.03 -30.77 19.85
N MET A 14 -11.49 -30.08 18.82
CA MET A 14 -11.88 -28.68 18.89
C MET A 14 -13.00 -28.45 19.91
N SER A 15 -14.03 -29.31 19.95
CA SER A 15 -15.15 -29.14 20.90
C SER A 15 -14.75 -29.36 22.36
N ARG A 16 -13.81 -30.28 22.64
CA ARG A 16 -13.32 -30.51 24.01
C ARG A 16 -12.32 -29.46 24.48
N ASN A 17 -11.65 -28.75 23.57
CA ASN A 17 -10.68 -27.70 23.90
C ASN A 17 -11.02 -26.37 23.22
N LEU A 18 -12.29 -25.97 23.35
CA LEU A 18 -12.87 -24.80 22.70
C LEU A 18 -12.13 -23.51 23.03
N ALA A 19 -11.78 -23.28 24.30
CA ALA A 19 -11.09 -22.07 24.73
C ALA A 19 -9.76 -21.86 23.99
N MET A 20 -8.92 -22.89 23.94
CA MET A 20 -7.63 -22.84 23.25
C MET A 20 -7.79 -22.66 21.73
N THR A 21 -8.78 -23.36 21.14
CA THR A 21 -9.07 -23.25 19.70
C THR A 21 -9.51 -21.82 19.34
N VAL A 22 -10.40 -21.22 20.14
CA VAL A 22 -10.88 -19.85 19.96
C VAL A 22 -9.74 -18.85 20.11
N SER A 23 -8.83 -19.03 21.08
CA SER A 23 -7.64 -18.16 21.21
C SER A 23 -6.76 -18.20 19.96
N VAL A 24 -6.53 -19.38 19.38
CA VAL A 24 -5.76 -19.52 18.14
C VAL A 24 -6.48 -18.86 16.96
N ILE A 25 -7.81 -19.05 16.84
CA ILE A 25 -8.63 -18.41 15.80
C ILE A 25 -8.51 -16.88 15.92
N LEU A 26 -8.64 -16.34 17.12
CA LEU A 26 -8.62 -14.89 17.35
C LEU A 26 -7.25 -14.28 17.01
N VAL A 27 -6.15 -14.93 17.41
CA VAL A 27 -4.82 -14.40 17.09
C VAL A 27 -4.51 -14.54 15.59
N ALA A 28 -4.88 -15.65 14.95
CA ALA A 28 -4.76 -15.79 13.50
C ALA A 28 -5.61 -14.73 12.76
N PHE A 29 -6.84 -14.49 13.24
CA PHE A 29 -7.72 -13.44 12.75
C PHE A 29 -7.06 -12.07 12.83
N VAL A 30 -6.61 -11.64 14.00
CA VAL A 30 -5.98 -10.33 14.20
C VAL A 30 -4.71 -10.19 13.36
N SER A 31 -3.88 -11.23 13.31
CA SER A 31 -2.66 -11.24 12.49
C SER A 31 -2.97 -11.01 11.01
N LEU A 32 -3.90 -11.81 10.45
CA LEU A 32 -4.24 -11.74 9.03
C LEU A 32 -5.03 -10.48 8.69
N LEU A 33 -5.78 -9.93 9.65
CA LEU A 33 -6.44 -8.65 9.53
C LEU A 33 -5.42 -7.53 9.33
N PHE A 34 -4.34 -7.50 10.12
CA PHE A 34 -3.27 -6.51 9.94
C PHE A 34 -2.49 -6.72 8.65
N VAL A 35 -2.18 -7.96 8.27
CA VAL A 35 -1.54 -8.25 6.96
C VAL A 35 -2.43 -7.73 5.83
N GLY A 36 -3.72 -8.05 5.85
CA GLY A 36 -4.66 -7.63 4.82
C GLY A 36 -4.87 -6.12 4.79
N ALA A 37 -5.02 -5.47 5.95
CA ALA A 37 -5.15 -4.02 6.04
C ALA A 37 -3.89 -3.29 5.52
N SER A 38 -2.69 -3.74 5.89
CA SER A 38 -1.43 -3.20 5.38
C SER A 38 -1.32 -3.39 3.87
N SER A 39 -1.64 -4.57 3.35
CA SER A 39 -1.61 -4.84 1.91
C SER A 39 -2.63 -3.99 1.14
N LEU A 40 -3.84 -3.79 1.67
CA LEU A 40 -4.83 -2.90 1.06
C LEU A 40 -4.34 -1.46 1.09
N LEU A 41 -3.82 -0.96 2.22
CA LEU A 41 -3.23 0.38 2.27
C LEU A 41 -2.13 0.57 1.23
N GLN A 42 -1.27 -0.43 1.04
CA GLN A 42 -0.23 -0.39 0.03
C GLN A 42 -0.80 -0.33 -1.39
N SER A 43 -1.83 -1.13 -1.68
CA SER A 43 -2.55 -1.08 -2.96
C SER A 43 -3.19 0.29 -3.19
N GLN A 44 -3.81 0.89 -2.18
CA GLN A 44 -4.43 2.23 -2.28
C GLN A 44 -3.40 3.29 -2.60
N ILE A 45 -2.24 3.25 -1.93
CA ILE A 45 -1.13 4.16 -2.19
C ILE A 45 -0.64 3.97 -3.62
N SER A 46 -0.50 2.74 -4.11
CA SER A 46 -0.04 2.47 -5.47
C SER A 46 -1.01 2.99 -6.54
N THR A 47 -2.32 2.78 -6.36
CA THR A 47 -3.35 3.28 -7.28
C THR A 47 -3.42 4.80 -7.25
N MET A 48 -3.41 5.41 -6.06
CA MET A 48 -3.40 6.88 -5.95
C MET A 48 -2.15 7.48 -6.57
N LYS A 49 -0.98 6.88 -6.36
CA LYS A 49 0.26 7.32 -7.00
C LYS A 49 0.18 7.19 -8.51
N GLY A 50 -0.30 6.08 -9.06
CA GLY A 50 -0.43 5.89 -10.51
C GLY A 50 -1.31 6.96 -11.16
N ASP A 51 -2.55 7.09 -10.68
CA ASP A 51 -3.52 8.06 -11.24
C ASP A 51 -3.06 9.51 -11.13
N TRP A 52 -2.36 9.85 -10.04
CA TRP A 52 -1.82 11.20 -9.84
C TRP A 52 -0.54 11.43 -10.62
N TYR A 53 0.43 10.51 -10.56
CA TYR A 53 1.73 10.69 -11.21
C TYR A 53 1.61 10.71 -12.73
N ASP A 54 0.59 10.06 -13.30
CA ASP A 54 0.26 10.20 -14.72
C ASP A 54 -0.24 11.59 -15.11
N LYS A 55 -0.73 12.39 -14.16
CA LYS A 55 -1.23 13.76 -14.38
C LYS A 55 -0.26 14.84 -13.91
N VAL A 56 0.75 14.49 -13.12
CA VAL A 56 1.73 15.44 -12.60
C VAL A 56 2.69 15.86 -13.71
N GLU A 57 2.79 17.17 -13.90
CA GLU A 57 3.73 17.81 -14.82
C GLU A 57 4.67 18.72 -14.04
N VAL A 58 5.95 18.68 -14.39
CA VAL A 58 6.93 19.66 -13.91
C VAL A 58 6.66 20.97 -14.63
N SER A 59 6.35 22.01 -13.86
CA SER A 59 6.02 23.31 -14.42
C SER A 59 7.19 24.26 -14.21
N VAL A 60 7.96 24.51 -15.28
CA VAL A 60 9.06 25.46 -15.28
C VAL A 60 8.52 26.83 -15.67
N TYR A 61 8.46 27.77 -14.74
CA TYR A 61 7.98 29.12 -14.98
C TYR A 61 9.14 30.05 -15.34
N MET A 62 9.04 30.72 -16.47
CA MET A 62 9.99 31.74 -16.91
C MET A 62 9.69 33.08 -16.24
N CYS A 63 10.69 33.93 -16.08
CA CYS A 63 10.57 35.25 -15.45
C CYS A 63 9.50 36.14 -16.12
N PRO A 64 8.40 36.51 -15.41
CA PRO A 64 7.44 37.51 -15.88
C PRO A 64 7.95 38.94 -15.64
N LYS A 65 7.28 39.92 -16.26
CA LYS A 65 7.64 41.36 -16.15
C LYS A 65 7.64 41.88 -14.70
N SER A 66 6.78 41.34 -13.85
CA SER A 66 6.55 41.80 -12.48
C SER A 66 7.04 40.80 -11.42
N SER A 67 8.03 39.97 -11.75
CA SER A 67 8.58 39.02 -10.78
C SER A 67 9.34 39.74 -9.67
N ALA A 68 9.10 39.31 -8.42
CA ALA A 68 9.90 39.71 -7.26
C ALA A 68 11.02 38.70 -6.95
N SER A 69 11.23 37.67 -7.79
CA SER A 69 12.25 36.64 -7.58
C SER A 69 13.65 37.19 -7.86
N SER A 70 14.63 36.81 -7.03
CA SER A 70 16.05 37.19 -7.20
C SER A 70 16.61 36.73 -8.55
N ASN A 71 16.11 35.60 -9.08
CA ASN A 71 16.53 35.04 -10.37
C ASN A 71 15.97 35.81 -11.58
N CYS A 72 15.02 36.72 -11.34
CA CYS A 72 14.37 37.55 -12.35
C CYS A 72 14.70 39.04 -12.19
N ALA A 73 15.78 39.36 -11.46
CA ALA A 73 16.21 40.75 -11.24
C ALA A 73 16.51 41.51 -12.54
N ASN A 74 16.85 40.78 -13.62
CA ASN A 74 17.13 41.34 -14.95
C ASN A 74 15.85 41.56 -15.81
N GLY A 75 14.67 41.37 -15.23
CA GLY A 75 13.38 41.57 -15.91
C GLY A 75 12.84 40.30 -16.57
N GLU A 76 11.96 40.51 -17.56
CA GLU A 76 11.27 39.43 -18.26
C GLU A 76 12.23 38.52 -19.03
N ALA A 77 11.94 37.21 -19.04
CA ALA A 77 12.73 36.23 -19.78
C ALA A 77 12.79 36.57 -21.28
N THR A 78 14.01 36.68 -21.81
CA THR A 78 14.27 36.94 -23.23
C THR A 78 13.95 35.73 -24.10
N ALA A 79 13.68 35.95 -25.40
CA ALA A 79 13.46 34.88 -26.37
C ALA A 79 14.65 33.89 -26.43
N ALA A 80 15.88 34.39 -26.25
CA ALA A 80 17.07 33.56 -26.19
C ALA A 80 17.06 32.63 -24.96
N GLN A 81 16.70 33.14 -23.77
CA GLN A 81 16.58 32.33 -22.56
C GLN A 81 15.49 31.27 -22.66
N ILE A 82 14.34 31.60 -23.25
CA ILE A 82 13.24 30.65 -23.50
C ILE A 82 13.71 29.54 -24.45
N SER A 83 14.42 29.90 -25.53
CA SER A 83 14.95 28.91 -26.49
C SER A 83 15.99 27.98 -25.86
N GLU A 84 16.80 28.50 -24.93
CA GLU A 84 17.81 27.72 -24.22
C GLU A 84 17.17 26.68 -23.29
N VAL A 85 16.17 27.09 -22.50
CA VAL A 85 15.41 26.16 -21.64
C VAL A 85 14.73 25.09 -22.49
N GLN A 86 14.15 25.45 -23.63
CA GLN A 86 13.57 24.48 -24.56
C GLN A 86 14.61 23.48 -25.10
N ARG A 87 15.83 23.96 -25.40
CA ARG A 87 16.94 23.10 -25.85
C ARG A 87 17.38 22.14 -24.74
N LEU A 88 17.46 22.60 -23.49
CA LEU A 88 17.78 21.77 -22.33
C LEU A 88 16.75 20.66 -22.12
N ILE A 89 15.45 20.97 -22.29
CA ILE A 89 14.37 19.96 -22.20
C ILE A 89 14.53 18.88 -23.29
N THR A 90 14.89 19.29 -24.51
CA THR A 90 14.87 18.40 -25.69
C THR A 90 16.16 17.60 -25.87
N SER A 91 17.30 18.19 -25.52
CA SER A 91 18.64 17.67 -25.86
C SER A 91 19.64 17.71 -24.70
N GLY A 92 19.27 18.30 -23.57
CA GLY A 92 20.12 18.38 -22.39
C GLY A 92 20.10 17.10 -21.53
N ALA A 93 20.77 17.17 -20.39
CA ALA A 93 20.79 16.12 -19.37
C ALA A 93 19.40 15.60 -18.94
N PRO A 94 18.34 16.43 -18.83
CA PRO A 94 17.03 15.90 -18.41
C PRO A 94 16.26 15.18 -19.53
N SER A 95 16.69 15.25 -20.80
CA SER A 95 15.96 14.68 -21.94
C SER A 95 15.68 13.17 -21.82
N GLY A 96 16.57 12.42 -21.14
CA GLY A 96 16.37 11.01 -20.84
C GLY A 96 15.14 10.72 -19.98
N TYR A 97 14.74 11.68 -19.14
CA TYR A 97 13.65 11.58 -18.17
C TYR A 97 12.34 12.21 -18.68
N VAL A 98 12.38 12.99 -19.77
CA VAL A 98 11.20 13.66 -20.33
C VAL A 98 10.43 12.71 -21.25
N LYS A 99 9.12 12.58 -21.03
CA LYS A 99 8.18 11.85 -21.90
C LYS A 99 7.59 12.77 -22.98
N SER A 100 7.17 13.96 -22.58
CA SER A 100 6.64 15.00 -23.48
C SER A 100 6.73 16.35 -22.82
N TYR A 101 6.76 17.43 -23.59
CA TYR A 101 6.64 18.78 -23.06
C TYR A 101 5.63 19.60 -23.86
N GLN A 102 4.99 20.55 -23.19
CA GLN A 102 4.16 21.57 -23.83
C GLN A 102 4.57 22.95 -23.33
N MET A 103 4.70 23.89 -24.26
CA MET A 103 4.92 25.29 -23.93
C MET A 103 3.58 25.99 -23.77
N GLU A 104 3.37 26.62 -22.62
CA GLU A 104 2.20 27.45 -22.35
C GLU A 104 2.58 28.92 -22.55
N THR A 105 1.96 29.55 -23.55
CA THR A 105 2.14 30.97 -23.85
C THR A 105 1.41 31.84 -22.81
N LYS A 106 1.73 33.13 -22.77
CA LYS A 106 1.06 34.08 -21.87
C LYS A 106 -0.46 34.13 -22.06
N ALA A 107 -0.93 34.19 -23.30
CA ALA A 107 -2.35 34.14 -23.64
C ALA A 107 -3.03 32.87 -23.10
N GLN A 108 -2.36 31.72 -23.25
CA GLN A 108 -2.90 30.44 -22.79
C GLN A 108 -2.91 30.35 -21.26
N ALA A 109 -1.82 30.79 -20.62
CA ALA A 109 -1.70 30.89 -19.17
C ALA A 109 -2.78 31.81 -18.59
N TYR A 110 -3.03 32.97 -19.21
CA TYR A 110 -4.08 33.90 -18.80
C TYR A 110 -5.47 33.28 -18.90
N LYS A 111 -5.77 32.59 -20.01
CA LYS A 111 -7.04 31.89 -20.21
C LYS A 111 -7.24 30.79 -19.16
N ASN A 112 -6.21 30.01 -18.85
CA ASN A 112 -6.27 28.96 -17.83
C ASN A 112 -6.39 29.55 -16.41
N PHE A 113 -5.69 30.65 -16.13
CA PHE A 113 -5.78 31.39 -14.88
C PHE A 113 -7.20 31.93 -14.66
N MET A 114 -7.81 32.56 -15.67
CA MET A 114 -9.17 33.08 -15.58
C MET A 114 -10.21 31.97 -15.37
N LYS A 115 -10.04 30.78 -15.95
CA LYS A 115 -10.95 29.65 -15.68
C LYS A 115 -10.99 29.27 -14.19
N ALA A 116 -9.85 29.29 -13.51
CA ALA A 116 -9.75 28.92 -12.11
C ALA A 116 -10.05 30.08 -11.15
N TYR A 117 -9.69 31.31 -11.53
CA TYR A 117 -9.64 32.45 -10.61
C TYR A 117 -10.51 33.65 -11.01
N ALA A 118 -11.33 33.57 -12.08
CA ALA A 118 -12.15 34.70 -12.55
C ALA A 118 -13.04 35.34 -11.47
N LYS A 119 -13.50 34.56 -10.48
CA LYS A 119 -14.37 35.03 -9.39
C LYS A 119 -13.60 35.55 -8.18
N SER A 120 -12.28 35.39 -8.14
CA SER A 120 -11.43 35.84 -7.02
C SER A 120 -11.00 37.30 -7.22
N ALA A 121 -10.65 37.99 -6.13
CA ALA A 121 -10.11 39.34 -6.21
C ALA A 121 -8.83 39.41 -7.07
N VAL A 122 -8.04 38.33 -7.09
CA VAL A 122 -6.81 38.19 -7.88
C VAL A 122 -7.10 38.08 -9.38
N GLY A 123 -8.16 37.36 -9.76
CA GLY A 123 -8.56 37.22 -11.17
C GLY A 123 -9.03 38.53 -11.81
N ARG A 124 -9.66 39.42 -11.04
CA ARG A 124 -10.23 40.68 -11.58
C ARG A 124 -9.19 41.71 -12.00
N ASN A 125 -7.99 41.66 -11.43
CA ASN A 125 -6.91 42.61 -11.71
C ASN A 125 -5.75 41.97 -12.48
N ALA A 126 -5.90 40.72 -12.90
CA ALA A 126 -4.89 40.01 -13.67
C ALA A 126 -4.98 40.41 -15.14
N THR A 127 -3.83 40.72 -15.73
CA THR A 127 -3.67 40.99 -17.17
C THR A 127 -2.77 39.94 -17.81
N GLU A 128 -2.86 39.79 -19.13
CA GLU A 128 -2.10 38.77 -19.88
C GLU A 128 -0.58 38.96 -19.77
N ASP A 129 -0.12 40.22 -19.72
CA ASP A 129 1.30 40.57 -19.65
C ASP A 129 1.94 40.20 -18.30
N MET A 130 1.14 40.05 -17.24
CA MET A 130 1.56 39.55 -15.93
C MET A 130 1.75 38.03 -15.89
N MET A 131 1.33 37.30 -16.93
CA MET A 131 1.49 35.84 -16.96
C MET A 131 2.90 35.45 -17.42
N PRO A 132 3.53 34.47 -16.75
CA PRO A 132 4.78 33.89 -17.22
C PRO A 132 4.55 32.95 -18.40
N VAL A 133 5.55 32.86 -19.28
CA VAL A 133 5.69 31.70 -20.16
C VAL A 133 6.08 30.50 -19.30
N SER A 134 5.50 29.32 -19.53
CA SER A 134 5.89 28.13 -18.78
C SER A 134 6.02 26.90 -19.64
N PHE A 135 6.90 25.98 -19.25
CA PHE A 135 7.03 24.67 -19.85
C PHE A 135 6.41 23.64 -18.91
N ARG A 136 5.41 22.92 -19.42
CA ARG A 136 4.76 21.78 -18.76
C ARG A 136 5.44 20.51 -19.25
N ILE A 137 6.27 19.91 -18.40
CA ILE A 137 7.10 18.77 -18.75
C ILE A 137 6.55 17.53 -18.06
N LYS A 138 6.13 16.55 -18.85
CA LYS A 138 5.72 15.24 -18.35
C LYS A 138 6.92 14.31 -18.32
N LEU A 139 7.17 13.71 -17.15
CA LEU A 139 8.29 12.78 -16.97
C LEU A 139 7.90 11.36 -17.39
N LYS A 140 8.89 10.55 -17.76
CA LYS A 140 8.74 9.10 -17.95
C LYS A 140 8.50 8.41 -16.61
N ASP A 141 9.21 8.88 -15.59
CA ASP A 141 9.07 8.47 -14.21
C ASP A 141 8.97 9.72 -13.33
N ALA A 142 7.81 9.90 -12.71
CA ALA A 142 7.49 11.04 -11.86
C ALA A 142 8.29 11.05 -10.54
N GLU A 143 8.99 9.97 -10.19
CA GLU A 143 9.89 9.93 -9.01
C GLU A 143 11.21 10.68 -9.27
N ASN A 144 11.63 10.81 -10.53
CA ASN A 144 12.84 11.54 -10.91
C ASN A 144 12.65 13.07 -10.97
N TYR A 145 11.54 13.59 -10.41
CA TYR A 145 11.23 15.02 -10.41
C TYR A 145 12.37 15.87 -9.88
N LYS A 146 12.90 15.56 -8.69
CA LYS A 146 13.92 16.38 -8.02
C LYS A 146 15.16 16.56 -8.89
N LEU A 147 15.60 15.46 -9.51
CA LEU A 147 16.74 15.46 -10.43
C LEU A 147 16.49 16.37 -11.62
N VAL A 148 15.28 16.39 -12.17
CA VAL A 148 14.94 17.24 -13.32
C VAL A 148 14.74 18.69 -12.89
N ALA A 149 14.09 18.93 -11.75
CA ALA A 149 13.81 20.27 -11.22
C ALA A 149 15.11 21.02 -10.87
N GLU A 150 16.05 20.35 -10.21
CA GLU A 150 17.37 20.91 -9.88
C GLU A 150 18.18 21.33 -11.11
N GLN A 151 17.93 20.75 -12.29
CA GLN A 151 18.59 21.17 -13.54
C GLN A 151 18.03 22.48 -14.10
N PHE A 152 16.80 22.84 -13.73
CA PHE A 152 16.14 24.06 -14.18
C PHE A 152 16.16 25.16 -13.10
N GLU A 153 16.23 24.77 -11.82
CA GLU A 153 16.42 25.70 -10.72
C GLU A 153 17.78 26.41 -10.82
N GLY A 154 17.77 27.74 -10.78
CA GLY A 154 18.98 28.56 -10.93
C GLY A 154 19.41 28.82 -12.37
N HIS A 155 18.72 28.27 -13.37
CA HIS A 155 19.00 28.62 -14.77
C HIS A 155 18.53 30.05 -15.09
N SER A 156 19.32 30.78 -15.88
CA SER A 156 18.98 32.16 -16.25
C SER A 156 17.62 32.22 -16.99
N GLY A 157 16.76 33.14 -16.57
CA GLY A 157 15.40 33.32 -17.12
C GLY A 157 14.32 32.42 -16.51
N VAL A 158 14.68 31.50 -15.60
CA VAL A 158 13.72 30.66 -14.85
C VAL A 158 13.41 31.33 -13.51
N GLU A 159 12.13 31.60 -13.25
CA GLU A 159 11.67 32.16 -11.98
C GLU A 159 11.58 31.10 -10.89
N ARG A 160 10.88 30.01 -11.20
CA ARG A 160 10.62 28.90 -10.28
C ARG A 160 10.24 27.64 -11.03
N VAL A 161 10.56 26.49 -10.44
CA VAL A 161 10.10 25.18 -10.90
C VAL A 161 9.11 24.67 -9.87
N VAL A 162 7.87 24.40 -10.29
CA VAL A 162 6.82 23.95 -9.38
C VAL A 162 6.58 22.47 -9.54
N ASP A 163 6.68 21.77 -8.41
CA ASP A 163 6.28 20.38 -8.27
C ASP A 163 4.84 20.26 -7.80
N GLN A 164 3.96 19.73 -8.64
CA GLN A 164 2.59 19.43 -8.21
C GLN A 164 2.53 18.20 -7.28
N ARG A 165 3.56 17.34 -7.28
CA ARG A 165 3.67 16.19 -6.36
C ARG A 165 3.99 16.61 -4.93
N SER A 166 4.86 17.61 -4.74
CA SER A 166 5.28 18.08 -3.41
C SER A 166 4.13 18.42 -2.46
N THR A 167 2.96 18.80 -3.01
CA THR A 167 1.75 19.08 -2.22
C THR A 167 1.15 17.83 -1.59
N LEU A 168 1.24 16.68 -2.26
CA LEU A 168 0.69 15.39 -1.82
C LEU A 168 1.75 14.47 -1.20
N GLU A 169 3.03 14.81 -1.33
CA GLU A 169 4.13 14.03 -0.75
C GLU A 169 3.96 13.81 0.76
N PRO A 170 3.57 14.80 1.59
CA PRO A 170 3.30 14.56 3.02
C PRO A 170 2.21 13.53 3.27
N LEU A 171 1.15 13.53 2.45
CA LEU A 171 0.06 12.56 2.56
C LEU A 171 0.55 11.15 2.26
N PHE A 172 1.26 10.96 1.13
CA PHE A 172 1.82 9.66 0.77
C PHE A 172 2.84 9.16 1.79
N LEU A 173 3.64 10.05 2.39
CA LEU A 173 4.58 9.69 3.46
C LEU A 173 3.85 9.21 4.71
N VAL A 174 2.79 9.88 5.13
CA VAL A 174 1.97 9.44 6.28
C VAL A 174 1.31 8.10 6.01
N MET A 175 0.70 7.92 4.84
CA MET A 175 0.08 6.65 4.45
C MET A 175 1.11 5.52 4.39
N ASN A 176 2.29 5.78 3.83
CA ASN A 176 3.37 4.79 3.77
C ASN A 176 3.85 4.42 5.17
N ARG A 177 4.05 5.40 6.07
CA ARG A 177 4.41 5.12 7.48
C ARG A 177 3.32 4.29 8.18
N ALA A 178 2.04 4.59 7.95
CA ALA A 178 0.94 3.80 8.50
C ALA A 178 0.96 2.35 7.97
N SER A 179 1.25 2.16 6.67
CA SER A 179 1.44 0.83 6.06
C SER A 179 2.59 0.06 6.70
N TRP A 180 3.73 0.71 6.95
CA TRP A 180 4.88 0.11 7.64
C TRP A 180 4.58 -0.27 9.10
N ILE A 181 3.89 0.59 9.84
CA ILE A 181 3.50 0.32 11.24
C ILE A 181 2.54 -0.87 11.29
N THR A 182 1.52 -0.90 10.42
CA THR A 182 0.56 -2.00 10.35
C THR A 182 1.21 -3.31 9.90
N GLY A 183 2.12 -3.27 8.93
CA GLY A 183 2.92 -4.43 8.51
C GLY A 183 3.88 -4.93 9.60
N GLY A 184 4.48 -4.03 10.37
CA GLY A 184 5.28 -4.38 11.55
C GLY A 184 4.45 -5.09 12.62
N LEU A 185 3.26 -4.55 12.94
CA LEU A 185 2.34 -5.18 13.88
C LEU A 185 1.85 -6.55 13.37
N ALA A 186 1.58 -6.67 12.07
CA ALA A 186 1.24 -7.93 11.43
C ALA A 186 2.33 -8.99 11.63
N THR A 187 3.60 -8.59 11.52
CA THR A 187 4.75 -9.49 11.73
C THR A 187 4.84 -9.96 13.18
N ILE A 188 4.65 -9.07 14.15
CA ILE A 188 4.63 -9.43 15.58
C ILE A 188 3.47 -10.40 15.87
N MET A 189 2.28 -10.13 15.31
CA MET A 189 1.12 -11.01 15.45
C MET A 189 1.30 -12.36 14.77
N ALA A 190 2.00 -12.41 13.63
CA ALA A 190 2.34 -13.67 12.97
C ALA A 190 3.25 -14.54 13.85
N VAL A 191 4.26 -13.94 14.49
CA VAL A 191 5.11 -14.65 15.46
C VAL A 191 4.29 -15.14 16.66
N ALA A 192 3.41 -14.28 17.20
CA ALA A 192 2.51 -14.67 18.29
C ALA A 192 1.59 -15.84 17.90
N ALA A 193 1.03 -15.82 16.69
CA ALA A 193 0.23 -16.91 16.14
C ALA A 193 1.04 -18.21 16.07
N VAL A 194 2.28 -18.17 15.57
CA VAL A 194 3.15 -19.34 15.50
C VAL A 194 3.41 -19.96 16.87
N LEU A 195 3.72 -19.13 17.87
CA LEU A 195 3.95 -19.57 19.24
C LEU A 195 2.68 -20.15 19.89
N LEU A 196 1.53 -19.51 19.69
CA LEU A 196 0.26 -19.99 20.23
C LEU A 196 -0.21 -21.28 19.56
N ILE A 197 -0.06 -21.41 18.25
CA ILE A 197 -0.38 -22.67 17.54
C ILE A 197 0.53 -23.79 18.05
N SER A 198 1.84 -23.52 18.14
CA SER A 198 2.82 -24.51 18.61
C SER A 198 2.55 -24.98 20.05
N THR A 199 2.22 -24.05 20.95
CA THR A 199 1.89 -24.37 22.35
C THR A 199 0.54 -25.07 22.46
N THR A 200 -0.44 -24.68 21.64
CA THR A 200 -1.75 -25.35 21.60
C THR A 200 -1.63 -26.79 21.11
N ILE A 201 -0.85 -27.05 20.05
CA ILE A 201 -0.55 -28.41 19.58
C ILE A 201 0.07 -29.24 20.72
N ARG A 202 1.02 -28.67 21.47
CA ARG A 202 1.67 -29.34 22.60
C ARG A 202 0.67 -29.67 23.72
N LEU A 203 -0.16 -28.72 24.12
CA LEU A 203 -1.19 -28.93 25.15
C LEU A 203 -2.23 -29.97 24.72
N SER A 204 -2.69 -29.91 23.45
CA SER A 204 -3.62 -30.89 22.88
C SER A 204 -3.00 -32.29 22.88
N ALA A 205 -1.74 -32.42 22.48
CA ALA A 205 -1.01 -33.70 22.51
C ALA A 205 -0.84 -34.27 23.93
N MET A 206 -0.48 -33.42 24.91
CA MET A 206 -0.35 -33.86 26.32
C MET A 206 -1.67 -34.34 26.90
N SER A 207 -2.78 -33.65 26.60
CA SER A 207 -4.13 -34.06 27.04
C SER A 207 -4.56 -35.42 26.51
N ARG A 208 -3.96 -35.87 25.39
CA ARG A 208 -4.23 -37.17 24.72
C ARG A 208 -3.04 -38.12 24.78
N SER A 209 -2.13 -37.95 25.74
CA SER A 209 -0.93 -38.79 25.93
C SER A 209 -1.25 -40.29 26.00
N ARG A 210 -2.34 -40.69 26.66
CA ARG A 210 -2.77 -42.09 26.75
C ARG A 210 -3.18 -42.69 25.40
N GLN A 211 -3.93 -41.94 24.58
CA GLN A 211 -4.35 -42.40 23.26
C GLN A 211 -3.18 -42.48 22.28
N THR A 212 -2.31 -41.45 22.30
CA THR A 212 -1.10 -41.42 21.46
C THR A 212 -0.12 -42.53 21.84
N GLY A 213 -0.02 -42.88 23.14
CA GLY A 213 0.74 -44.03 23.63
C GLY A 213 0.22 -45.36 23.09
N ILE A 214 -1.10 -45.58 23.11
CA ILE A 214 -1.71 -46.79 22.52
C ILE A 214 -1.42 -46.84 21.02
N MET A 215 -1.62 -45.75 20.27
CA MET A 215 -1.35 -45.71 18.82
C MET A 215 0.11 -46.05 18.48
N ARG A 216 1.08 -45.60 19.30
CA ARG A 216 2.49 -45.99 19.13
C ARG A 216 2.73 -47.49 19.34
N LEU A 217 2.08 -48.10 20.33
CA LEU A 217 2.22 -49.53 20.62
C LEU A 217 1.67 -50.43 19.52
N VAL A 218 0.69 -49.95 18.74
CA VAL A 218 0.14 -50.67 17.57
C VAL A 218 0.92 -50.34 16.27
N GLY A 219 2.07 -49.65 16.37
CA GLY A 219 2.95 -49.36 15.24
C GLY A 219 2.51 -48.19 14.34
N ALA A 220 1.67 -47.27 14.82
CA ALA A 220 1.31 -46.09 14.06
C ALA A 220 2.52 -45.15 13.86
N SER A 221 2.69 -44.61 12.65
CA SER A 221 3.76 -43.66 12.35
C SER A 221 3.59 -42.33 13.10
N ASN A 222 4.69 -41.65 13.43
CA ASN A 222 4.66 -40.36 14.13
C ASN A 222 3.77 -39.32 13.43
N LEU A 223 3.82 -39.27 12.09
CA LEU A 223 2.99 -38.36 11.29
C LEU A 223 1.50 -38.68 11.43
N PHE A 224 1.12 -39.96 11.49
CA PHE A 224 -0.27 -40.37 11.65
C PHE A 224 -0.84 -39.95 13.02
N ILE A 225 0.00 -40.01 14.06
CA ILE A 225 -0.36 -39.59 15.42
C ILE A 225 -0.47 -38.06 15.52
N GLN A 226 0.34 -37.33 14.77
CA GLN A 226 0.42 -35.86 14.83
C GLN A 226 -0.61 -35.16 13.93
N LEU A 227 -1.06 -35.81 12.86
CA LEU A 227 -1.98 -35.24 11.87
C LEU A 227 -3.22 -34.57 12.47
N PRO A 228 -3.94 -35.18 13.45
CA PRO A 228 -5.14 -34.58 14.02
C PRO A 228 -4.85 -33.23 14.69
N PHE A 229 -3.71 -33.09 15.36
CA PHE A 229 -3.31 -31.86 16.05
C PHE A 229 -2.86 -30.77 15.08
N ILE A 230 -2.16 -31.15 14.01
CA ILE A 230 -1.78 -30.22 12.93
C ILE A 230 -3.05 -29.68 12.25
N LEU A 231 -4.02 -30.56 11.99
CA LEU A 231 -5.30 -30.16 11.39
C LEU A 231 -6.13 -29.26 12.30
N GLU A 232 -6.10 -29.44 13.62
CA GLU A 232 -6.72 -28.48 14.57
C GLU A 232 -6.15 -27.07 14.36
N GLY A 233 -4.82 -26.94 14.24
CA GLY A 233 -4.16 -25.66 14.00
C GLY A 233 -4.47 -25.07 12.62
N VAL A 234 -4.46 -25.88 11.56
CA VAL A 234 -4.79 -25.44 10.19
C VAL A 234 -6.22 -24.94 10.10
N ILE A 235 -7.19 -25.69 10.65
CA ILE A 235 -8.61 -25.31 10.64
C ILE A 235 -8.82 -24.02 11.43
N ALA A 236 -8.17 -23.87 12.59
CA ALA A 236 -8.23 -22.65 13.39
C ALA A 236 -7.65 -21.44 12.64
N ALA A 237 -6.49 -21.60 11.97
CA ALA A 237 -5.88 -20.54 11.16
C ALA A 237 -6.76 -20.15 9.96
N LEU A 238 -7.36 -21.13 9.28
CA LEU A 238 -8.29 -20.90 8.17
C LEU A 238 -9.56 -20.18 8.64
N ALA A 239 -10.13 -20.56 9.78
CA ALA A 239 -11.27 -19.86 10.36
C ALA A 239 -10.92 -18.40 10.69
N GLY A 240 -9.74 -18.16 11.27
CA GLY A 240 -9.23 -16.81 11.50
C GLY A 240 -9.07 -16.00 10.20
N ALA A 241 -8.55 -16.63 9.13
CA ALA A 241 -8.42 -16.01 7.82
C ALA A 241 -9.76 -15.62 7.20
N ILE A 242 -10.77 -16.50 7.29
CA ILE A 242 -12.12 -16.21 6.80
C ILE A 242 -12.71 -15.02 7.56
N LEU A 243 -12.59 -15.01 8.88
CA LEU A 243 -13.02 -13.87 9.69
C LEU A 243 -12.30 -12.58 9.27
N ALA A 244 -10.99 -12.64 9.02
CA ALA A 244 -10.23 -11.48 8.60
C ALA A 244 -10.72 -10.95 7.24
N VAL A 245 -10.91 -11.84 6.26
CA VAL A 245 -11.45 -11.47 4.94
C VAL A 245 -12.84 -10.84 5.06
N VAL A 246 -13.73 -11.43 5.85
CA VAL A 246 -15.08 -10.88 6.08
C VAL A 246 -15.00 -9.50 6.74
N THR A 247 -14.18 -9.33 7.78
CA THR A 247 -13.99 -8.04 8.45
C THR A 247 -13.39 -6.99 7.51
N LEU A 248 -12.41 -7.34 6.68
CA LEU A 248 -11.86 -6.43 5.66
C LEU A 248 -12.91 -6.05 4.62
N TRP A 249 -13.71 -7.01 4.16
CA TRP A 249 -14.76 -6.77 3.17
C TRP A 249 -15.84 -5.82 3.71
N VAL A 250 -16.32 -6.08 4.94
CA VAL A 250 -17.26 -5.19 5.65
C VAL A 250 -16.63 -3.82 5.88
N GLY A 251 -15.38 -3.78 6.34
CA GLY A 251 -14.64 -2.53 6.57
C GLY A 251 -14.56 -1.67 5.31
N VAL A 252 -14.15 -2.24 4.18
CA VAL A 252 -14.09 -1.52 2.90
C VAL A 252 -15.48 -1.08 2.44
N ARG A 253 -16.49 -1.98 2.49
CA ARG A 253 -17.84 -1.68 2.01
C ARG A 253 -18.51 -0.53 2.77
N TYR A 254 -18.38 -0.50 4.10
CA TYR A 254 -19.07 0.51 4.92
C TYR A 254 -18.22 1.75 5.18
N VAL A 255 -16.92 1.59 5.49
CA VAL A 255 -16.06 2.71 5.84
C VAL A 255 -15.57 3.42 4.59
N VAL A 256 -15.07 2.68 3.59
CA VAL A 256 -14.48 3.28 2.39
C VAL A 256 -15.56 3.69 1.39
N GLU A 257 -16.39 2.74 0.95
CA GLU A 257 -17.40 3.01 -0.08
C GLU A 257 -18.61 3.80 0.47
N GLY A 258 -19.03 3.55 1.72
CA GLY A 258 -20.20 4.20 2.31
C GLY A 258 -19.92 5.60 2.87
N TRP A 259 -18.85 5.75 3.66
CA TRP A 259 -18.56 7.00 4.38
C TRP A 259 -17.50 7.86 3.69
N LEU A 260 -16.37 7.27 3.31
CA LEU A 260 -15.21 8.01 2.79
C LEU A 260 -15.44 8.53 1.37
N ALA A 261 -15.98 7.70 0.47
CA ALA A 261 -16.28 8.08 -0.91
C ALA A 261 -17.35 9.19 -1.00
N SER A 262 -18.31 9.21 -0.07
CA SER A 262 -19.34 10.25 0.04
C SER A 262 -18.78 11.59 0.53
N SER A 263 -17.65 11.59 1.24
CA SER A 263 -17.05 12.78 1.85
C SER A 263 -15.95 13.41 1.00
N ILE A 264 -15.29 12.63 0.13
CA ILE A 264 -14.11 13.05 -0.63
C ILE A 264 -14.35 12.83 -2.14
N SER A 265 -14.90 13.84 -2.81
CA SER A 265 -15.14 13.81 -4.27
C SER A 265 -13.88 14.02 -5.12
N PHE A 266 -12.71 14.22 -4.51
CA PHE A 266 -11.48 14.61 -5.22
C PHE A 266 -10.76 13.43 -5.88
N THR A 267 -11.07 12.18 -5.51
CA THR A 267 -10.43 10.98 -6.09
C THR A 267 -11.46 9.90 -6.41
N SER A 268 -11.54 9.48 -7.68
CA SER A 268 -12.45 8.40 -8.13
C SER A 268 -11.89 6.99 -7.94
N ALA A 269 -10.64 6.85 -7.49
CA ALA A 269 -9.93 5.58 -7.39
C ALA A 269 -9.69 5.18 -5.93
N PHE A 270 -10.78 4.87 -5.22
CA PHE A 270 -10.70 4.21 -3.93
C PHE A 270 -10.70 2.69 -4.10
N ILE A 271 -10.08 2.01 -3.15
CA ILE A 271 -10.14 0.56 -3.01
C ILE A 271 -11.60 0.14 -2.88
N SER A 272 -11.92 -0.88 -3.64
CA SER A 272 -13.24 -1.48 -3.70
C SER A 272 -13.27 -2.82 -2.98
N THR A 273 -14.48 -3.29 -2.72
CA THR A 273 -14.71 -4.67 -2.28
C THR A 273 -14.09 -5.74 -3.21
N ARG A 274 -13.85 -5.42 -4.49
CA ARG A 274 -13.15 -6.34 -5.43
C ARG A 274 -11.69 -6.55 -5.06
N ASP A 275 -11.00 -5.52 -4.59
CA ASP A 275 -9.58 -5.63 -4.22
C ASP A 275 -9.41 -6.53 -3.00
N VAL A 276 -10.36 -6.51 -2.06
CA VAL A 276 -10.42 -7.45 -0.94
C VAL A 276 -10.59 -8.89 -1.43
N LEU A 277 -11.47 -9.10 -2.41
CA LEU A 277 -11.70 -10.43 -2.98
C LEU A 277 -10.47 -10.94 -3.75
N LEU A 278 -9.75 -10.08 -4.46
CA LEU A 278 -8.48 -10.41 -5.12
C LEU A 278 -7.37 -10.73 -4.11
N LEU A 279 -7.38 -10.09 -2.95
CA LEU A 279 -6.43 -10.35 -1.86
C LEU A 279 -6.78 -11.61 -1.06
N SER A 280 -8.05 -12.03 -1.04
CA SER A 280 -8.52 -13.13 -0.21
C SER A 280 -7.77 -14.46 -0.41
N PRO A 281 -7.38 -14.91 -1.63
CA PRO A 281 -6.63 -16.14 -1.81
C PRO A 281 -5.24 -16.05 -1.18
N TRP A 282 -4.60 -14.88 -1.23
CA TRP A 282 -3.30 -14.64 -0.61
C TRP A 282 -3.35 -14.71 0.91
N LEU A 283 -4.42 -14.20 1.53
CA LEU A 283 -4.63 -14.32 2.99
C LEU A 283 -4.87 -15.77 3.42
N ILE A 284 -5.62 -16.54 2.62
CA ILE A 284 -5.83 -17.96 2.88
C ILE A 284 -4.51 -18.74 2.75
N LEU A 285 -3.72 -18.46 1.71
CA LEU A 285 -2.38 -19.04 1.55
C LEU A 285 -1.46 -18.66 2.71
N ALA A 286 -1.51 -17.41 3.18
CA ALA A 286 -0.75 -16.97 4.35
C ALA A 286 -1.18 -17.70 5.64
N ALA A 287 -2.47 -17.97 5.83
CA ALA A 287 -2.96 -18.79 6.93
C ALA A 287 -2.42 -20.23 6.89
N ILE A 288 -2.44 -20.85 5.70
CA ILE A 288 -1.90 -22.20 5.50
C ILE A 288 -0.39 -22.21 5.78
N ALA A 289 0.34 -21.21 5.28
CA ALA A 289 1.77 -21.05 5.53
C ALA A 289 2.07 -20.87 7.03
N LEU A 290 1.32 -20.02 7.72
CA LEU A 290 1.43 -19.83 9.18
C LEU A 290 1.22 -21.16 9.93
N ALA A 291 0.18 -21.92 9.58
CA ALA A 291 -0.09 -23.21 10.20
C ALA A 291 1.00 -24.26 9.90
N ALA A 292 1.52 -24.28 8.68
CA ALA A 292 2.61 -25.17 8.27
C ALA A 292 3.92 -24.84 9.02
N VAL A 293 4.30 -23.57 9.11
CA VAL A 293 5.48 -23.09 9.84
C VAL A 293 5.35 -23.45 11.33
N SER A 294 4.18 -23.22 11.92
CA SER A 294 3.90 -23.56 13.32
C SER A 294 4.04 -25.06 13.58
N SER A 295 3.52 -25.86 12.66
CA SER A 295 3.59 -27.32 12.76
C SER A 295 5.04 -27.80 12.65
N ALA A 296 5.82 -27.29 11.70
CA ALA A 296 7.24 -27.61 11.56
C ALA A 296 8.06 -27.23 12.80
N PHE A 297 7.79 -26.06 13.39
CA PHE A 297 8.42 -25.61 14.63
C PHE A 297 8.11 -26.53 15.81
N SER A 298 6.88 -27.02 15.92
CA SER A 298 6.47 -27.98 16.95
C SER A 298 7.14 -29.36 16.78
N LEU A 299 7.22 -29.84 15.53
CA LEU A 299 7.77 -31.16 15.18
C LEU A 299 9.29 -31.25 15.38
N SER A 300 10.04 -30.27 14.89
CA SER A 300 11.51 -30.24 14.93
C SER A 300 12.08 -30.29 16.35
N LYS A 301 11.33 -29.83 17.35
CA LYS A 301 11.75 -29.84 18.75
C LYS A 301 11.50 -31.18 19.46
N TYR A 302 10.68 -32.08 18.92
CA TYR A 302 10.28 -33.33 19.59
C TYR A 302 10.82 -34.63 18.94
N THR A 303 11.29 -34.61 17.70
CA THR A 303 11.93 -35.78 17.07
C THR A 303 13.41 -35.92 17.44
N ARG A 304 13.91 -35.14 18.42
CA ARG A 304 15.29 -35.18 18.92
C ARG A 304 15.45 -35.98 20.23
N VAL A 305 14.46 -36.82 20.58
CA VAL A 305 14.53 -37.76 21.71
C VAL A 305 14.03 -39.12 21.26
#